data_AF-A0A7J4PUW4-F1
#
_entry.id   AF-A0A7J4PUW4-F1
#
_cell.length_a   1.000
_cell.length_b   1.000
_cell.length_c   1.000
_cell.angle_alpha   90.00
_cell.angle_beta   90.00
_cell.angle_gamma   90.00
#
_symmetry.space_group_name_H-M   'P 1'
#
loop_
_entity.id
_entity.type
_entity.pdbx_description
1 polymer ?
#
loop_
_entity_poly.entity_id
_entity_poly.type
_entity_poly.pdbx_seq_one_letter_code
_entity_poly.pdbx_strand_id
1 'polypeptide(L)'
;MFELLMRWLKKRITAKGNERIARNLINFFRLIFYCFLGIVELGIWGTNLLSILAGAGFLGIIIGLAVQQPLSNFFSGIYVVMSRIVRRDDIISINCIGSGIIIEGKVSHIGFSHTELIDKSGKLNVVPNNVLVSSILIRHDRAKRHKWR
;
A
#
# COMPACT_ATOMS: atom_id res chain seq x y z
N MET A 1 -21.88 17.77 13.45
CA MET A 1 -21.40 17.59 12.05
C MET A 1 -20.62 16.29 11.85
N PHE A 2 -19.56 16.03 12.63
CA PHE A 2 -18.72 14.83 12.49
C PHE A 2 -19.48 13.49 12.60
N GLU A 3 -20.39 13.37 13.56
CA GLU A 3 -21.22 12.16 13.73
C GLU A 3 -22.14 11.87 12.51
N LEU A 4 -22.62 12.91 11.83
CA LEU A 4 -23.43 12.76 10.62
C LEU A 4 -22.58 12.28 9.45
N LEU A 5 -21.35 12.81 9.32
CA LEU A 5 -20.35 12.35 8.35
C LEU A 5 -19.97 10.89 8.59
N MET A 6 -19.70 10.50 9.85
CA MET A 6 -19.34 9.11 10.18
C MET A 6 -20.49 8.13 9.94
N ARG A 7 -21.75 8.55 10.19
CA ARG A 7 -22.93 7.76 9.83
C ARG A 7 -23.09 7.61 8.31
N TRP A 8 -22.84 8.67 7.55
CA TRP A 8 -22.84 8.62 6.09
C TRP A 8 -21.73 7.69 5.55
N LEU A 9 -20.50 7.82 6.07
CA LEU A 9 -19.38 6.96 5.73
C LEU A 9 -19.67 5.50 6.08
N LYS A 10 -20.23 5.23 7.27
CA LYS A 10 -20.65 3.88 7.67
C LYS A 10 -21.57 3.27 6.63
N LYS A 11 -22.62 4.00 6.24
CA LYS A 11 -23.60 3.54 5.26
C LYS A 11 -22.97 3.27 3.88
N ARG A 12 -21.95 4.03 3.48
CA ARG A 12 -21.22 3.80 2.21
C ARG A 12 -20.28 2.60 2.28
N ILE A 13 -19.58 2.39 3.39
CA ILE A 13 -18.60 1.30 3.55
C ILE A 13 -19.32 -0.04 3.77
N THR A 14 -20.39 -0.07 4.57
CA THR A 14 -21.17 -1.30 4.83
C THR A 14 -22.02 -1.76 3.65
N ALA A 15 -22.35 -0.87 2.70
CA ALA A 15 -23.13 -1.25 1.52
C ALA A 15 -22.40 -2.17 0.53
N LYS A 16 -21.08 -2.38 0.66
CA LYS A 16 -20.27 -3.18 -0.26
C LYS A 16 -19.20 -4.08 0.39
N GLY A 17 -19.10 -4.14 1.73
CA GLY A 17 -17.96 -4.78 2.40
C GLY A 17 -18.27 -5.38 3.78
N ASN A 18 -17.26 -6.04 4.35
CA ASN A 18 -17.36 -6.70 5.65
C ASN A 18 -17.63 -5.67 6.78
N GLU A 19 -18.79 -5.78 7.42
CA GLU A 19 -19.25 -4.84 8.45
C GLU A 19 -18.27 -4.70 9.63
N ARG A 20 -17.51 -5.75 9.93
CA ARG A 20 -16.51 -5.74 11.00
C ARG A 20 -15.35 -4.80 10.68
N ILE A 21 -14.84 -4.85 9.45
CA ILE A 21 -13.75 -3.98 8.98
C ILE A 21 -14.23 -2.52 8.95
N ALA A 22 -15.43 -2.30 8.41
CA ALA A 22 -16.04 -0.98 8.36
C ALA A 22 -16.15 -0.35 9.75
N ARG A 23 -16.65 -1.11 10.74
CA ARG A 23 -16.81 -0.66 12.12
C ARG A 23 -15.48 -0.35 12.78
N ASN A 24 -14.47 -1.20 12.59
CA ASN A 24 -13.13 -0.97 13.15
C ASN A 24 -12.49 0.29 12.57
N LEU A 25 -12.59 0.51 11.26
CA LEU A 25 -12.09 1.73 10.62
C LEU A 25 -12.80 2.98 11.14
N ILE A 26 -14.12 2.94 11.26
CA ILE A 26 -14.91 4.06 11.81
C ILE A 26 -14.49 4.37 13.24
N ASN A 27 -14.36 3.35 14.09
CA ASN A 27 -13.94 3.53 15.48
C ASN A 27 -12.52 4.08 15.57
N PHE A 28 -11.62 3.64 14.69
CA PHE A 28 -10.26 4.16 14.58
C PHE A 28 -10.24 5.66 14.25
N PHE A 29 -10.97 6.08 13.20
CA PHE A 29 -11.08 7.50 12.86
C PHE A 29 -11.76 8.32 13.95
N ARG A 30 -12.72 7.73 14.66
CA ARG A 30 -13.40 8.38 15.79
C ARG A 30 -12.44 8.62 16.95
N LEU A 31 -11.60 7.63 17.28
CA LEU A 31 -10.57 7.76 18.30
C LEU A 31 -9.60 8.89 17.95
N ILE A 32 -9.08 8.91 16.72
CA ILE A 32 -8.18 9.98 16.25
C ILE A 32 -8.85 11.36 16.37
N PHE A 33 -10.11 11.48 15.96
CA PHE A 33 -10.85 12.73 16.05
C PHE A 33 -11.01 13.23 17.49
N TYR A 34 -11.38 12.34 18.42
CA TYR A 34 -11.50 12.71 19.84
C TYR A 34 -10.14 13.01 20.48
N CYS A 35 -9.08 12.29 20.13
CA CYS A 35 -7.71 12.63 20.56
C CYS A 35 -7.30 14.03 20.07
N PHE A 36 -7.63 14.37 18.82
CA PHE A 36 -7.36 15.69 18.27
C PHE A 36 -8.12 16.79 19.03
N LEU A 37 -9.42 16.61 19.28
CA LEU A 37 -10.21 17.56 20.08
C LEU A 37 -9.64 17.74 21.49
N GLY A 38 -9.26 16.64 22.16
CA GLY A 38 -8.65 16.69 23.49
C GLY A 38 -7.34 17.49 23.51
N ILE A 39 -6.49 17.34 22.49
CA ILE A 39 -5.26 18.14 22.36
C ILE A 39 -5.59 19.63 22.18
N VAL A 40 -6.61 19.97 21.39
CA VAL A 40 -7.05 21.36 21.19
C VAL A 40 -7.58 21.97 22.49
N GLU A 41 -8.42 21.24 23.24
CA GLU A 41 -8.97 21.70 24.53
C GLU A 41 -7.87 21.93 25.57
N LEU A 42 -6.93 20.99 25.70
CA LEU A 42 -5.77 21.13 26.59
C LEU A 42 -4.91 22.37 26.25
N GLY A 43 -4.85 22.73 24.97
CA GLY A 43 -4.18 23.94 24.52
C GLY A 43 -4.85 25.23 24.99
N ILE A 44 -6.18 25.25 25.03
CA ILE A 44 -6.95 26.40 25.54
C ILE A 44 -6.71 26.59 27.04
N TRP A 45 -6.52 25.51 27.79
CA TRP A 45 -6.31 25.54 29.24
C TRP A 45 -4.88 25.94 29.66
N GLY A 46 -4.04 26.36 28.71
CA GLY A 46 -2.67 26.83 29.00
C GLY A 46 -1.71 25.71 29.43
N THR A 47 -2.05 24.45 29.17
CA THR A 47 -1.13 23.33 29.42
C THR A 47 0.07 23.37 28.47
N ASN A 48 1.17 22.70 28.85
CA ASN A 48 2.34 22.60 27.98
C ASN A 48 2.06 21.66 26.79
N LEU A 49 1.47 22.22 25.74
CA LEU A 49 1.22 21.57 24.45
C LEU A 49 2.50 20.99 23.83
N LEU A 50 3.65 21.64 24.02
CA LEU A 50 4.91 21.22 23.43
C LEU A 50 5.32 19.83 23.93
N SER A 51 5.17 19.54 25.22
CA SER A 51 5.47 18.21 25.77
C SER A 51 4.56 17.11 25.21
N ILE A 52 3.26 17.40 25.05
CA ILE A 52 2.29 16.45 24.49
C ILE A 52 2.58 16.21 23.00
N LEU A 53 2.82 17.29 22.25
CA LEU A 53 3.17 17.22 20.83
C LEU A 53 4.51 16.53 20.61
N ALA A 54 5.48 16.69 21.51
CA ALA A 54 6.75 15.96 21.44
C ALA A 54 6.53 14.44 21.59
N GLY A 55 5.73 14.01 22.58
CA GLY A 55 5.37 12.61 22.75
C GLY A 55 4.56 12.03 21.58
N ALA A 56 3.56 12.78 21.11
CA ALA A 56 2.75 12.42 19.95
C ALA A 56 3.59 12.36 18.66
N GLY A 57 4.56 13.27 18.51
CA GLY A 57 5.49 13.29 17.38
C GLY A 57 6.38 12.05 17.34
N PHE A 58 6.93 11.64 18.48
CA PHE A 58 7.70 10.40 18.58
C PHE A 58 6.87 9.16 18.23
N LEU A 59 5.64 9.06 18.75
CA LEU A 59 4.69 8.00 18.37
C LEU A 59 4.36 8.03 16.87
N GLY A 60 4.19 9.23 16.31
CA GLY A 60 3.94 9.43 14.89
C GLY A 60 5.08 8.90 14.01
N ILE A 61 6.33 9.08 14.42
CA ILE A 61 7.50 8.53 13.71
C ILE A 61 7.45 7.00 13.71
N ILE A 62 7.22 6.38 14.87
CA ILE A 62 7.16 4.92 15.00
C ILE A 62 6.05 4.33 14.11
N ILE A 63 4.85 4.91 14.17
CA ILE A 63 3.72 4.48 13.35
C ILE A 63 4.03 4.70 11.86
N GLY A 64 4.64 5.83 11.51
CA GLY A 64 5.05 6.16 10.15
C GLY A 64 6.02 5.13 9.57
N LEU A 65 7.04 4.74 10.35
CA LEU A 65 8.00 3.71 9.98
C LEU A 65 7.33 2.34 9.79
N ALA A 66 6.37 1.98 10.66
CA ALA A 66 5.63 0.74 10.54
C ALA A 66 4.77 0.67 9.27
N VAL A 67 4.14 1.79 8.88
CA VAL A 67 3.25 1.88 7.71
C VAL A 67 4.01 2.13 6.41
N GLN A 68 5.27 2.54 6.47
CA GLN A 68 6.09 2.90 5.30
C GLN A 68 6.08 1.82 4.21
N GLN A 69 6.28 0.55 4.58
CA GLN A 69 6.32 -0.56 3.63
C GLN A 69 4.95 -0.87 2.98
N PRO A 70 3.85 -1.03 3.75
CA PRO A 70 2.51 -1.13 3.18
C PRO A 70 2.16 0.00 2.21
N LEU A 71 2.49 1.24 2.57
CA LEU A 71 2.18 2.41 1.77
C LEU A 71 3.01 2.47 0.48
N SER A 72 4.30 2.13 0.57
CA SER A 72 5.19 1.98 -0.59
C SER A 72 4.62 0.96 -1.57
N ASN A 73 4.23 -0.23 -1.09
CA ASN A 73 3.60 -1.25 -1.92
C ASN A 73 2.30 -0.80 -2.60
N PHE A 74 1.45 -0.09 -1.87
CA PHE A 74 0.20 0.45 -2.42
C PHE A 74 0.45 1.43 -3.57
N PHE A 75 1.35 2.42 -3.37
CA PHE A 75 1.69 3.39 -4.41
C PHE A 75 2.43 2.75 -5.58
N SER A 76 3.31 1.79 -5.34
CA SER A 76 3.95 1.01 -6.40
C SER A 76 2.92 0.23 -7.21
N GLY A 77 1.88 -0.33 -6.59
CA GLY A 77 0.78 -0.99 -7.30
C GLY A 77 0.03 -0.05 -8.24
N ILE A 78 -0.35 1.14 -7.74
CA ILE A 78 -0.96 2.19 -8.57
C ILE A 78 -0.04 2.56 -9.73
N TYR A 79 1.24 2.75 -9.44
CA TYR A 79 2.24 3.10 -10.44
C TYR A 79 2.38 2.04 -11.52
N VAL A 80 2.42 0.75 -11.18
CA VAL A 80 2.48 -0.37 -12.15
C VAL A 80 1.31 -0.30 -13.13
N VAL A 81 0.09 -0.10 -12.63
CA VAL A 81 -1.11 -0.03 -13.47
C VAL A 81 -1.10 1.23 -14.35
N MET A 82 -0.71 2.38 -13.79
CA MET A 82 -0.71 3.66 -14.50
C MET A 82 0.36 3.73 -15.59
N SER A 83 1.60 3.35 -15.25
CA SER A 83 2.74 3.34 -16.18
C SER A 83 2.68 2.18 -17.19
N ARG A 84 1.86 1.14 -16.91
CA ARG A 84 1.73 -0.08 -17.72
C ARG A 84 3.08 -0.77 -18.00
N ILE A 85 4.04 -0.64 -17.07
CA ILE A 85 5.35 -1.30 -17.15
C ILE A 85 5.25 -2.83 -17.14
N VAL A 86 4.16 -3.37 -16.59
CA VAL A 86 3.79 -4.78 -16.61
C VAL A 86 2.29 -4.87 -16.86
N ARG A 87 1.87 -5.84 -17.66
CA ARG A 87 0.45 -6.15 -17.87
C ARG A 87 0.16 -7.58 -17.45
N ARG A 88 -1.12 -7.85 -17.20
CA ARG A 88 -1.59 -9.24 -17.07
C ARG A 88 -1.21 -9.99 -18.34
N ASP A 89 -0.80 -11.24 -18.16
CA ASP A 89 -0.33 -12.15 -19.20
C ASP A 89 1.08 -11.87 -19.77
N ASP A 90 1.77 -10.79 -19.37
CA ASP A 90 3.17 -10.58 -19.74
C ASP A 90 4.05 -11.70 -19.14
N ILE A 91 5.02 -12.19 -19.91
CA ILE A 91 6.08 -13.09 -19.41
C ILE A 91 7.29 -12.24 -19.06
N ILE A 92 7.64 -12.22 -17.78
CA ILE A 92 8.71 -11.37 -17.24
C ILE A 92 9.71 -12.17 -16.43
N SER A 93 10.95 -11.69 -16.43
CA SER A 93 12.00 -12.10 -15.50
C SER A 93 12.35 -10.89 -14.65
N ILE A 94 12.34 -11.08 -13.34
CA ILE A 94 12.65 -10.06 -12.34
C ILE A 94 13.96 -10.44 -11.67
N ASN A 95 14.92 -9.53 -11.67
CA ASN A 95 16.12 -9.64 -10.84
C ASN A 95 15.94 -8.79 -9.57
N CYS A 96 15.71 -9.46 -8.45
CA CYS A 96 15.48 -8.80 -7.16
C CYS A 96 16.79 -8.23 -6.60
N ILE A 97 16.94 -6.92 -6.75
CA ILE A 97 18.07 -6.16 -6.20
C ILE A 97 18.10 -6.36 -4.67
N GLY A 98 19.23 -6.83 -4.15
CA GLY A 98 19.45 -7.10 -2.73
C GLY A 98 19.33 -8.58 -2.32
N SER A 99 18.51 -9.38 -3.00
CA SER A 99 18.38 -10.82 -2.73
C SER A 99 19.23 -11.69 -3.66
N GLY A 100 19.53 -11.19 -4.87
CA GLY A 100 20.19 -11.96 -5.93
C GLY A 100 19.31 -13.06 -6.54
N ILE A 101 18.03 -13.11 -6.18
CA ILE A 101 17.07 -14.09 -6.68
C ILE A 101 16.52 -13.60 -8.01
N ILE A 102 16.54 -14.48 -9.01
CA ILE A 102 15.86 -14.26 -10.29
C ILE A 102 14.55 -15.02 -10.27
N ILE A 103 13.45 -14.31 -10.47
CA ILE A 103 12.10 -14.87 -10.54
C ILE A 103 11.61 -14.72 -11.98
N GLU A 104 11.27 -15.84 -12.62
CA GLU A 104 10.66 -15.83 -13.94
C GLU A 104 9.23 -16.35 -13.87
N GLY A 105 8.34 -15.76 -14.64
CA GLY A 105 6.96 -16.23 -14.70
C GLY A 105 6.05 -15.35 -15.53
N LYS A 106 4.85 -15.87 -15.77
CA LYS A 106 3.75 -15.16 -16.42
C LYS A 106 2.93 -14.42 -15.38
N VAL A 107 2.61 -13.15 -15.64
CA VAL A 107 1.82 -12.32 -14.73
C VAL A 107 0.36 -12.78 -14.71
N SER A 108 -0.08 -13.29 -13.57
CA SER A 108 -1.45 -13.78 -13.36
C SER A 108 -2.37 -12.67 -12.87
N HIS A 109 -1.94 -11.95 -11.83
CA HIS A 109 -2.73 -10.91 -11.19
C HIS A 109 -1.85 -9.75 -10.72
N ILE A 110 -2.36 -8.53 -10.82
CA ILE A 110 -1.73 -7.33 -10.28
C ILE A 110 -2.67 -6.80 -9.21
N GLY A 111 -2.31 -6.99 -7.95
CA GLY A 111 -3.04 -6.51 -6.79
C GLY A 111 -2.54 -5.15 -6.33
N PHE A 112 -3.17 -4.61 -5.29
CA PHE A 112 -2.78 -3.31 -4.72
C PHE A 112 -1.41 -3.33 -4.04
N SER A 113 -1.06 -4.42 -3.35
CA SER A 113 0.21 -4.52 -2.59
C SER A 113 1.27 -5.42 -3.24
N HIS A 114 0.85 -6.37 -4.07
CA HIS A 114 1.73 -7.35 -4.68
C HIS A 114 1.23 -7.75 -6.07
N THR A 115 2.15 -8.33 -6.85
CA THR A 115 1.91 -8.91 -8.16
C THR A 115 2.18 -10.41 -8.09
N GLU A 116 1.30 -11.19 -8.70
CA GLU A 116 1.37 -12.65 -8.75
C GLU A 116 1.93 -13.12 -10.09
N LEU A 117 2.96 -13.96 -10.03
CA LEU A 117 3.61 -14.58 -11.19
C LEU A 117 3.45 -16.10 -11.11
N ILE A 118 3.10 -16.74 -12.21
CA ILE A 118 3.06 -18.20 -12.31
C ILE A 118 4.29 -18.65 -13.11
N ASP A 119 5.17 -19.42 -12.48
CA ASP A 119 6.34 -20.00 -13.15
C ASP A 119 5.94 -21.16 -14.09
N LYS A 120 6.84 -21.58 -14.97
CA LYS A 120 6.68 -22.72 -15.88
C LYS A 120 6.34 -24.02 -15.14
N SER A 121 6.78 -24.15 -13.89
CA SER A 121 6.46 -25.29 -13.02
C SER A 121 5.06 -25.21 -12.39
N GLY A 122 4.28 -24.15 -12.68
CA GLY A 122 2.94 -23.92 -12.10
C GLY A 122 2.95 -23.32 -10.68
N LYS A 123 4.12 -22.95 -10.14
CA LYS A 123 4.25 -22.33 -8.81
C LYS A 123 3.82 -20.87 -8.84
N LEU A 124 3.04 -20.45 -7.85
CA LEU A 124 2.67 -19.06 -7.61
C LEU A 124 3.78 -18.33 -6.84
N ASN A 125 4.37 -17.32 -7.47
CA ASN A 125 5.33 -16.41 -6.87
C ASN A 125 4.65 -15.07 -6.58
N VAL A 126 4.64 -14.67 -5.31
CA VAL A 126 4.03 -13.41 -4.86
C VAL A 126 5.13 -12.37 -4.66
N VAL A 127 5.14 -11.33 -5.48
CA VAL A 127 6.17 -10.29 -5.48
C VAL A 127 5.58 -8.98 -4.97
N PRO A 128 6.12 -8.39 -3.89
CA PRO A 128 5.72 -7.05 -3.45
C PRO A 128 5.88 -6.02 -4.57
N ASN A 129 4.90 -5.13 -4.72
CA ASN A 129 4.91 -4.17 -5.82
C ASN A 129 6.12 -3.22 -5.76
N ASN A 130 6.57 -2.85 -4.55
CA ASN A 130 7.75 -2.01 -4.40
C ASN A 130 9.02 -2.69 -4.93
N VAL A 131 9.20 -3.99 -4.64
CA VAL A 131 10.31 -4.81 -5.16
C VAL A 131 10.23 -4.94 -6.67
N LEU A 132 9.02 -5.15 -7.22
CA LEU A 132 8.81 -5.22 -8.68
C LEU A 132 9.19 -3.92 -9.38
N VAL A 133 8.86 -2.76 -8.81
CA VAL A 133 9.19 -1.45 -9.40
C VAL A 133 10.68 -1.12 -9.26
N SER A 134 11.32 -1.55 -8.16
CA SER A 134 12.73 -1.28 -7.91
C SER A 134 13.69 -2.29 -8.57
N SER A 135 13.18 -3.33 -9.23
CA SER A 135 13.99 -4.39 -9.81
C SER A 135 14.24 -4.19 -11.31
N ILE A 136 15.27 -4.86 -11.83
CA ILE A 136 15.50 -4.92 -13.28
C ILE A 136 14.49 -5.91 -13.86
N LEU A 137 13.61 -5.39 -14.71
CA LEU A 137 12.54 -6.16 -15.34
C LEU A 137 12.88 -6.44 -16.80
N ILE A 138 12.97 -7.72 -17.14
CA ILE A 138 13.18 -8.20 -18.51
C ILE A 138 11.86 -8.78 -19.00
N ARG A 139 11.45 -8.38 -20.21
CA ARG A 139 10.18 -8.80 -20.80
C ARG A 139 10.44 -9.65 -22.04
N HIS A 140 9.81 -10.83 -22.11
CA HIS A 140 10.07 -11.80 -23.17
C HIS A 140 9.04 -11.77 -24.33
N ASP A 141 7.84 -11.22 -24.11
CA ASP A 141 6.75 -11.22 -25.10
C ASP A 141 6.90 -10.17 -26.22
N ARG A 142 7.54 -9.02 -25.92
CA ARG A 142 7.67 -7.87 -26.83
C ARG A 142 9.02 -7.77 -27.52
N ALA A 143 9.91 -8.73 -27.31
CA ALA A 143 11.14 -8.86 -28.09
C ALA A 143 10.80 -9.37 -29.51
N LYS A 144 10.10 -8.55 -30.32
CA LYS A 144 10.11 -8.70 -31.77
C LYS A 144 11.56 -8.51 -32.21
N ARG A 145 12.26 -9.64 -32.38
CA ARG A 145 13.43 -9.94 -33.21
C ARG A 145 14.01 -8.75 -33.99
N HIS A 146 14.42 -7.68 -33.31
CA HIS A 146 15.26 -6.65 -33.90
C HIS A 146 16.64 -7.28 -33.93
N LYS A 147 16.94 -7.93 -35.06
CA LYS A 147 18.30 -8.35 -35.40
C LYS A 147 19.14 -7.08 -35.38
N TRP A 148 19.95 -6.93 -34.33
CA TRP A 148 21.09 -6.03 -34.35
C TRP A 148 22.01 -6.54 -35.47
N ARG A 149 21.90 -5.94 -36.65
CA ARG A 149 22.90 -6.06 -37.71
C ARG A 149 23.88 -4.91 -37.55
#